data_AF-A0A953QTC5-F1
#
_entry.id   AF-A0A953QTC5-F1
#
_cell.length_a   1.000
_cell.length_b   1.000
_cell.length_c   1.000
_cell.angle_alpha   90.00
_cell.angle_beta   90.00
_cell.angle_gamma   90.00
#
_symmetry.space_group_name_H-M   'P 1'
#
loop_
_entity.id
_entity.type
_entity.pdbx_description
1 polymer ?
#
loop_
_entity_poly.entity_id
_entity_poly.type
_entity_poly.pdbx_seq_one_letter_code
_entity_poly.pdbx_strand_id
1 'polypeptide(L)' 'AAKTFAVWGERTRLQFRADFFNLFNHTNFANPIGNESSATFGKITQTVGSAVATAVGTTAGALGGPRQIQFALRLSF' A
#
# COMPACT_ATOMS: atom_id res chain seq x y z
N ALA A 1 5.05 4.24 10.02
CA ALA A 1 5.53 4.55 11.40
C ALA A 1 4.54 5.47 12.12
N ALA A 2 4.35 5.35 13.44
CA ALA A 2 3.35 6.11 14.20
C ALA A 2 3.95 6.94 15.34
N LYS A 3 3.43 8.15 15.56
CA LYS A 3 3.82 9.07 16.64
C LYS A 3 2.60 9.50 17.45
N THR A 4 2.75 9.58 18.77
CA THR A 4 1.69 9.96 19.71
C THR A 4 1.97 11.35 20.29
N PHE A 5 0.92 12.16 20.37
CA PHE A 5 0.93 13.52 20.92
C PHE A 5 -0.07 13.61 22.08
N ALA A 6 0.34 14.24 23.19
CA ALA A 6 -0.61 14.67 24.21
C ALA A 6 -1.30 15.94 23.70
N VAL A 7 -2.63 15.94 23.66
CA VAL A 7 -3.39 17.07 23.10
C VAL A 7 -4.01 17.90 24.21
N TRP A 8 -4.67 17.25 25.17
CA TRP A 8 -5.29 17.88 26.33
C TRP A 8 -5.07 17.05 27.58
N GLY A 9 -4.21 17.55 28.47
CA GLY A 9 -3.79 16.85 29.68
C GLY A 9 -3.17 15.48 29.41
N GLU A 10 -3.10 14.65 30.43
CA GLU A 10 -2.54 13.28 30.34
C GLU A 10 -3.52 12.25 29.78
N ARG A 11 -4.79 12.65 29.64
CA ARG A 11 -5.89 11.75 29.26
C ARG A 11 -6.10 11.69 27.75
N THR A 12 -6.00 12.82 27.05
CA THR A 12 -6.26 12.88 25.61
C THR A 12 -4.98 12.69 24.80
N ARG A 13 -4.93 11.64 23.99
CA ARG A 13 -3.80 11.32 23.10
C ARG A 13 -4.24 11.23 21.65
N LEU A 14 -3.45 11.83 20.76
CA LEU A 14 -3.59 11.72 19.30
C LEU A 14 -2.43 10.92 18.74
N GLN A 15 -2.71 9.84 18.04
CA GLN A 15 -1.72 9.07 17.29
C GLN A 15 -1.85 9.37 15.80
N PHE A 16 -0.75 9.83 15.20
CA PHE A 16 -0.61 10.01 13.76
C PHE A 16 0.30 8.91 13.20
N ARG A 17 -0.11 8.30 12.09
CA ARG A 17 0.69 7.30 11.38
C ARG A 17 0.79 7.65 9.90
N ALA A 18 2.00 7.51 9.36
CA ALA A 18 2.27 7.56 7.94
C ALA A 18 2.96 6.26 7.51
N ASP A 19 2.39 5.58 6.53
CA ASP A 19 2.99 4.40 5.92
C ASP A 19 3.18 4.64 4.42
N PHE A 20 4.35 4.24 3.92
CA PHE A 20 4.78 4.43 2.54
C PHE A 20 5.08 3.05 1.93
N PHE A 21 4.47 2.75 0.80
CA PHE A 21 4.76 1.57 -0.01
C PHE A 21 5.28 2.02 -1.36
N ASN A 22 6.32 1.32 -1.85
CA ASN A 22 6.98 1.67 -3.09
C ASN A 22 7.40 3.16 -3.14
N LEU A 23 8.09 3.63 -2.09
CA LEU A 23 8.42 5.05 -1.89
C LEU A 23 9.13 5.69 -3.10
N PHE A 24 10.01 4.92 -3.75
CA PHE A 24 10.75 5.34 -4.94
C PHE A 24 10.01 5.10 -6.27
N ASN A 25 8.79 4.57 -6.23
CA ASN A 25 7.99 4.24 -7.40
C ASN A 25 8.72 3.30 -8.38
N HIS A 26 9.39 2.29 -7.86
CA HIS A 26 9.99 1.22 -8.66
C HIS A 26 8.89 0.32 -9.25
N THR A 27 9.01 0.01 -10.54
CA THR A 27 8.07 -0.89 -11.22
C THR A 27 8.31 -2.31 -10.76
N ASN A 28 7.34 -2.91 -10.05
CA ASN A 28 7.42 -4.32 -9.69
C ASN A 28 6.66 -5.15 -10.73
N PHE A 29 7.39 -5.93 -11.50
CA PHE A 29 6.82 -6.82 -12.50
C PHE A 29 6.16 -8.04 -11.88
N ALA A 30 5.02 -8.47 -12.42
CA ALA A 30 4.41 -9.73 -12.04
C ALA A 30 5.20 -10.91 -12.60
N ASN A 31 4.87 -12.11 -12.15
CA ASN A 31 5.45 -13.33 -12.70
C ASN A 31 5.12 -13.45 -14.20
N PRO A 32 6.04 -14.01 -15.00
CA PRO A 32 5.75 -14.36 -16.39
C PRO A 32 4.55 -15.32 -16.48
N ILE A 33 3.86 -15.31 -17.63
CA ILE A 33 2.77 -16.26 -17.89
C ILE A 33 3.34 -17.69 -17.91
N GLY A 34 2.96 -18.48 -16.91
CA GLY A 34 3.43 -19.87 -16.75
C GLY A 34 2.61 -20.92 -17.52
N ASN A 35 1.52 -20.53 -18.19
CA ASN A 35 0.75 -21.44 -19.02
C ASN A 35 1.45 -21.65 -20.38
N GLU A 36 2.00 -22.84 -20.59
CA GLU A 36 2.73 -23.23 -21.80
C GLU A 36 1.86 -23.17 -23.08
N SER A 37 0.55 -23.32 -22.95
CA SER A 37 -0.39 -23.21 -24.09
C SER A 37 -0.75 -21.75 -24.43
N SER A 38 -0.28 -20.77 -23.67
CA SER A 38 -0.54 -19.35 -23.94
C SER A 38 0.37 -18.81 -25.05
N ALA A 39 -0.19 -18.02 -25.96
CA ALA A 39 0.59 -17.27 -26.95
C ALA A 39 1.60 -16.27 -26.33
N THR A 40 1.44 -15.98 -25.04
CA THR A 40 2.32 -15.09 -24.26
C THR A 40 3.13 -15.83 -23.19
N PHE A 41 3.28 -17.16 -23.31
CA PHE A 41 4.10 -17.95 -22.40
C PHE A 41 5.50 -17.36 -22.19
N GLY A 42 5.96 -17.34 -20.93
CA GLY A 42 7.26 -16.79 -20.54
C GLY A 42 7.36 -15.26 -20.61
N LYS A 43 6.31 -14.54 -21.03
CA LYS A 43 6.29 -13.07 -21.06
C LYS A 43 5.66 -12.49 -19.80
N ILE A 44 6.23 -11.39 -19.31
CA ILE A 44 5.62 -10.54 -18.29
C ILE A 44 4.70 -9.56 -19.00
N THR A 45 3.41 -9.59 -18.69
CA THR A 45 2.39 -8.73 -19.31
C THR A 45 1.74 -7.76 -18.33
N GLN A 46 2.09 -7.86 -17.04
CA GLN A 46 1.47 -7.09 -15.96
C GLN A 46 2.50 -6.74 -14.87
N THR A 47 2.14 -5.75 -14.05
CA THR A 47 2.85 -5.40 -12.81
C THR A 47 2.08 -5.93 -11.61
N VAL A 48 2.79 -6.15 -10.49
CA VAL A 48 2.15 -6.55 -9.23
C VAL A 48 1.25 -5.40 -8.76
N GLY A 49 0.07 -5.72 -8.21
CA GLY A 49 -0.83 -4.70 -7.68
C GLY A 49 -1.56 -3.86 -8.75
N SER A 50 -1.62 -4.31 -10.00
CA SER A 50 -2.49 -3.74 -11.06
C SER A 50 -4.01 -3.94 -10.78
N ALA A 51 -4.38 -4.19 -9.53
CA ALA A 51 -5.75 -4.03 -9.07
C ALA A 51 -5.96 -2.52 -8.84
N VAL A 52 -6.81 -1.92 -9.67
CA VAL A 52 -7.29 -0.55 -9.44
C VAL A 52 -7.76 -0.47 -7.98
N ALA A 53 -7.11 0.37 -7.18
CA ALA A 53 -7.58 0.77 -5.86
C ALA A 53 -8.90 1.55 -6.04
N THR A 54 -9.97 0.83 -6.35
CA THR A 54 -11.28 1.39 -6.71
C THR A 54 -12.12 1.68 -5.46
N ALA A 55 -11.55 1.49 -4.26
CA ALA A 55 -12.22 1.74 -3.00
C ALA A 55 -11.31 2.52 -2.04
N VAL A 56 -11.78 3.69 -1.63
CA VAL A 56 -11.26 4.42 -0.48
C VAL A 56 -11.47 3.52 0.75
N GLY A 57 -10.39 2.94 1.30
CA GLY A 57 -10.44 2.15 2.54
C GLY A 57 -9.91 0.71 2.46
N THR A 58 -9.44 0.21 1.32
CA THR A 58 -8.67 -1.05 1.30
C THR A 58 -7.28 -0.79 1.89
N THR A 59 -7.12 -1.10 3.18
CA THR A 59 -5.86 -0.97 3.95
C THR A 59 -4.82 -2.05 3.62
N ALA A 60 -5.14 -2.98 2.73
CA ALA A 60 -4.15 -3.86 2.14
C ALA A 60 -3.37 -3.05 1.10
N GLY A 61 -2.25 -2.45 1.53
CA GLY A 61 -1.26 -1.89 0.63
C GLY A 61 -0.99 -2.94 -0.44
N ALA A 62 -1.30 -2.63 -1.70
CA ALA A 62 -1.15 -3.57 -2.78
C ALA A 62 0.33 -3.98 -2.81
N LEU A 63 0.64 -5.21 -2.41
CA LEU A 63 2.02 -5.70 -2.37
C LEU A 63 2.57 -5.54 -3.78
N GLY A 64 3.61 -4.72 -3.93
CA GLY A 64 4.24 -4.46 -5.23
C GLY A 64 3.50 -3.49 -6.18
N GLY A 65 2.40 -2.86 -5.76
CA GLY A 65 1.68 -1.86 -6.56
C GLY A 65 2.46 -0.56 -6.83
N PRO A 66 1.84 0.41 -7.51
CA PRO A 66 2.37 1.78 -7.64
C PRO A 66 2.67 2.42 -6.26
N ARG A 67 3.38 3.55 -6.25
CA ARG A 67 3.64 4.30 -5.00
C ARG A 67 2.33 4.57 -4.26
N GLN A 68 2.24 4.09 -3.03
CA GLN A 68 1.09 4.30 -2.16
C GLN A 68 1.56 4.97 -0.86
N ILE A 69 0.85 6.03 -0.48
CA ILE A 69 1.07 6.77 0.76
C ILE A 69 -0.26 6.79 1.49
N GLN A 70 -0.26 6.34 2.74
CA GLN A 70 -1.44 6.33 3.58
C GLN A 70 -1.19 7.04 4.90
N PHE A 71 -2.19 7.79 5.34
CA PHE A 71 -2.20 8.50 6.61
C PHE A 71 -3.33 7.98 7.47
N ALA A 72 -3.07 7.82 8.76
CA ALA A 72 -4.08 7.46 9.74
C ALA A 72 -3.97 8.34 10.98
N LEU A 73 -5.14 8.69 11.52
CA LEU A 73 -5.29 9.41 12.78
C LEU A 73 -6.13 8.57 13.73
N ARG A 74 -5.70 8.48 14.98
CA ARG A 74 -6.46 7.86 16.07
C ARG A 74 -6.47 8.79 17.27
N LEU A 75 -7.66 9.15 17.71
CA LEU A 75 -7.89 9.87 18.96
C LEU A 75 -8.26 8.87 20.08
N SER A 76 -7.72 9.06 21.27
CA SER A 76 -8.06 8.30 22.48
C SER A 76 -8.19 9.25 23.68
N PHE A 77 -9.19 9.01 24.54
CA PHE A 77 -9.57 9.82 25.70
C PHE A 77 -10.10 8.95 26.84
#